data_AF-A0A0C1K645-F1
#
_entry.id   AF-A0A0C1K645-F1
#
_cell.length_a   1.000
_cell.length_b   1.000
_cell.length_c   1.000
_cell.angle_alpha   90.00
_cell.angle_beta   90.00
_cell.angle_gamma   90.00
#
_symmetry.space_group_name_H-M   'P 1'
#
loop_
_entity.id
_entity.type
_entity.pdbx_description
1 polymer ?
#
loop_
_entity_poly.entity_id
_entity_poly.type
_entity_poly.pdbx_seq_one_letter_code
_entity_poly.pdbx_strand_id
1 'polypeptide(L)'
;MKKKDITKIVIIAFVILFVIPFLINLSFKIYSIHFLAAEWAAGDLLSFYGAVLGAFITLIGLVVTLNYQSEQARKDDEIKYKPILKLNSVETEYNGFMGRRELKILFPFHSFNGDEFKMQKEKLFYKQMEDTSDFHLIFQNKGRGEAIEVSLDHAGIREVDWDENSHLYIGTSSPLSLGEILVNESADIIISLPNFLFLKEGQNNNHIWIELTVSYDDMFHRNRREMRILSDFKIIPVNKVPFPYVYKEGFEYYQVEVRYMGSQQIKEDSGQ
;
A
#
# COMPACT_ATOMS: atom_id res chain seq x y z
N MET A 1 0.45 25.40 -21.95
CA MET A 1 0.84 26.78 -22.36
C MET A 1 -0.35 27.47 -23.02
N LYS A 2 -0.70 28.67 -22.60
CA LYS A 2 -1.82 29.43 -23.22
C LYS A 2 -1.32 30.02 -24.55
N LYS A 3 -2.19 30.18 -25.56
CA LYS A 3 -1.82 30.74 -26.88
C LYS A 3 -1.03 32.06 -26.80
N LYS A 4 -1.32 32.90 -25.79
CA LYS A 4 -0.64 34.18 -25.54
C LYS A 4 0.83 34.04 -25.11
N ASP A 5 1.22 32.92 -24.51
CA ASP A 5 2.59 32.68 -24.05
C ASP A 5 3.50 32.28 -25.21
N ILE A 6 2.96 31.50 -26.16
CA ILE A 6 3.67 31.07 -27.38
C ILE A 6 4.02 32.30 -28.25
N THR A 7 3.07 33.22 -28.45
CA THR A 7 3.31 34.43 -29.26
C THR A 7 4.43 35.30 -28.68
N LYS A 8 4.51 35.45 -27.34
CA LYS A 8 5.58 36.21 -26.69
C LYS A 8 6.95 35.56 -26.88
N ILE A 9 7.04 34.24 -26.73
CA ILE A 9 8.29 33.48 -26.92
C ILE A 9 8.80 33.64 -28.35
N VAL A 10 7.90 33.55 -29.34
CA VAL A 10 8.27 33.71 -30.76
C VAL A 10 8.80 35.11 -31.05
N ILE A 11 8.17 36.16 -30.50
CA ILE A 11 8.64 37.55 -30.66
C ILE A 11 10.03 37.74 -30.04
N ILE A 12 10.25 37.22 -28.83
CA ILE A 12 11.55 37.32 -28.15
C ILE A 12 12.63 36.58 -28.95
N ALA A 13 12.34 35.38 -29.44
CA ALA A 13 13.27 34.62 -30.27
C ALA A 13 13.62 35.37 -31.56
N PHE A 14 12.65 36.02 -32.21
CA PHE A 14 12.89 36.83 -33.41
C PHE A 14 13.79 38.03 -33.13
N VAL A 15 13.57 38.75 -32.03
CA VAL A 15 14.42 39.88 -31.63
C VAL A 15 15.86 39.43 -31.39
N ILE A 16 16.04 38.34 -30.66
CA ILE A 16 17.36 37.79 -30.35
C ILE A 16 18.08 37.31 -31.62
N LEU A 17 17.39 36.56 -32.50
CA LEU A 17 18.03 35.96 -33.67
C LEU A 17 18.25 36.91 -34.85
N PHE A 18 17.42 37.96 -35.00
CA PHE A 18 17.45 38.82 -36.19
C PHE A 18 17.72 40.28 -35.85
N VAL A 19 17.04 40.84 -34.84
CA VAL A 19 17.12 42.29 -34.54
C VAL A 19 18.46 42.63 -33.89
N ILE A 20 18.92 41.85 -32.91
CA ILE A 20 20.20 42.10 -32.22
C ILE A 20 21.39 41.98 -33.20
N PRO A 21 21.55 40.91 -33.99
CA PRO A 21 22.56 40.82 -35.04
C PRO A 21 22.54 41.98 -36.04
N PHE A 22 21.35 42.38 -36.48
CA PHE A 22 21.18 43.50 -37.40
C PHE A 22 21.64 44.83 -36.79
N LEU A 23 21.27 45.10 -35.54
CA LEU A 23 21.69 46.30 -34.80
C LEU A 23 23.20 46.30 -34.53
N ILE A 24 23.80 45.15 -34.20
CA ILE A 24 25.25 45.02 -34.06
C ILE A 24 25.91 45.45 -35.36
N ASN A 25 25.53 44.85 -36.49
CA ASN A 25 26.09 45.17 -37.80
C ASN A 25 25.90 46.65 -38.20
N LEU A 26 24.73 47.23 -37.90
CA LEU A 26 24.46 48.65 -38.19
C LEU A 26 25.34 49.58 -37.35
N SER A 27 25.58 49.23 -36.08
CA SER A 27 26.39 50.04 -35.15
C SER A 27 27.84 50.20 -35.63
N PHE A 28 28.41 49.21 -36.32
CA PHE A 28 29.76 49.31 -36.90
C PHE A 28 29.83 50.12 -38.20
N LYS A 29 28.69 50.45 -38.82
CA LYS A 29 28.64 51.28 -40.05
C LYS A 29 28.51 52.78 -39.77
N ILE A 30 28.18 53.16 -38.53
CA ILE A 30 28.04 54.57 -38.12
C ILE A 30 29.41 55.08 -37.67
N TYR A 31 29.84 56.24 -38.19
CA TYR A 31 31.13 56.85 -37.89
C TYR A 31 31.24 57.19 -36.40
N SER A 32 32.12 56.50 -35.67
CA SER A 32 32.30 56.67 -34.22
C SER A 32 33.41 57.67 -33.90
N ILE A 33 33.22 58.48 -32.86
CA ILE A 33 34.24 59.38 -32.30
C ILE A 33 35.37 58.50 -31.77
N HIS A 34 36.64 58.89 -31.96
CA HIS A 34 37.84 58.07 -31.73
C HIS A 34 37.91 57.35 -30.35
N PHE A 35 37.23 57.86 -29.33
CA PHE A 35 37.11 57.27 -27.99
C PHE A 35 36.16 56.06 -27.88
N LEU A 36 35.21 55.93 -28.81
CA LEU A 36 34.22 54.85 -28.90
C LEU A 36 34.45 53.97 -30.15
N ALA A 37 35.66 54.02 -30.71
CA ALA A 37 36.04 53.16 -31.83
C ALA A 37 36.18 51.72 -31.31
N ALA A 38 35.37 50.82 -31.85
CA ALA A 38 35.43 49.41 -31.48
C ALA A 38 36.73 48.80 -31.99
N GLU A 39 37.48 48.12 -31.10
CA GLU A 39 38.72 47.40 -31.44
C GLU A 39 38.46 46.08 -32.18
N TRP A 40 37.21 45.63 -32.20
CA TRP A 40 36.77 44.37 -32.79
C TRP A 40 36.15 44.64 -34.16
N ALA A 41 36.31 43.72 -35.12
CA ALA A 41 35.52 43.80 -36.34
C ALA A 41 34.05 43.40 -36.06
N ALA A 42 33.11 43.93 -36.85
CA ALA A 42 31.70 43.56 -36.75
C ALA A 42 31.49 42.03 -36.84
N GLY A 43 32.30 41.36 -37.66
CA GLY A 43 32.29 39.90 -37.82
C GLY A 43 32.74 39.16 -36.56
N ASP A 44 33.72 39.68 -35.83
CA ASP A 44 34.25 39.06 -34.61
C ASP A 44 33.22 39.12 -33.48
N LEU A 45 32.61 40.30 -33.28
CA LEU A 45 31.57 40.47 -32.26
C LEU A 45 30.32 39.64 -32.58
N LEU A 46 29.92 39.59 -33.85
CA LEU A 46 28.78 38.79 -34.28
C LEU A 46 29.04 37.28 -34.11
N SER A 47 30.26 36.83 -34.38
CA SER A 47 30.68 35.43 -34.17
C SER A 47 30.69 35.07 -32.68
N PHE A 48 31.22 35.95 -31.82
CA PHE A 48 31.16 35.78 -30.37
C PHE A 48 29.71 35.70 -29.85
N TYR A 49 28.84 36.61 -30.32
CA TYR A 49 27.42 36.58 -29.98
C TYR A 49 26.75 35.26 -30.37
N GLY A 50 26.96 34.81 -31.62
CA GLY A 50 26.45 33.53 -32.10
C GLY A 50 26.97 32.34 -31.28
N ALA A 51 28.25 32.35 -30.90
CA ALA A 51 28.85 31.30 -30.08
C ALA A 51 28.25 31.25 -28.66
N VAL A 52 28.10 32.39 -27.99
CA VAL A 52 27.47 32.47 -26.66
C VAL A 52 26.02 32.03 -26.71
N LEU A 53 25.27 32.49 -27.71
CA LEU A 53 23.87 32.10 -27.91
C LEU A 53 23.73 30.61 -28.20
N GLY A 54 24.58 30.06 -29.08
CA GLY A 54 24.61 28.63 -29.38
C GLY A 54 24.93 27.79 -28.15
N ALA A 55 25.90 28.21 -27.34
CA ALA A 55 26.24 27.56 -26.08
C ALA A 55 25.06 27.59 -25.10
N PHE A 56 24.36 28.73 -24.98
CA PHE A 56 23.21 28.88 -24.09
C PHE A 56 22.02 28.01 -24.50
N ILE A 57 21.69 27.97 -25.80
CA ILE A 57 20.64 27.09 -26.34
C ILE A 57 21.00 25.62 -26.11
N THR A 58 22.25 25.24 -26.34
CA THR A 58 22.73 23.87 -26.12
C THR A 58 22.60 23.48 -24.65
N LEU A 59 22.95 24.37 -23.72
CA LEU A 59 22.80 24.13 -22.28
C LEU A 59 21.34 23.92 -21.89
N ILE A 60 20.43 24.77 -22.38
CA ILE A 60 18.98 24.60 -22.14
C ILE A 60 18.50 23.26 -22.70
N GLY A 61 18.91 22.93 -23.94
CA GLY A 61 18.58 21.66 -24.58
C GLY A 61 19.03 20.47 -23.74
N LEU A 62 20.26 20.49 -23.23
CA LEU A 62 20.81 19.45 -22.36
C LEU A 62 20.00 19.31 -21.07
N VAL A 63 19.68 20.41 -20.38
CA VAL A 63 18.88 20.38 -19.14
C VAL A 63 17.49 19.80 -19.40
N VAL A 64 16.82 20.22 -20.47
CA VAL A 64 15.51 19.69 -20.85
C VAL A 64 15.59 18.20 -21.18
N THR A 65 16.60 17.77 -21.95
CA THR A 65 16.79 16.37 -22.32
C THR A 65 17.09 15.51 -21.11
N LEU A 66 17.97 15.94 -20.20
CA LEU A 66 18.28 15.20 -18.97
C LEU A 66 17.05 15.04 -18.08
N ASN A 67 16.25 16.10 -17.92
CA ASN A 67 15.01 16.03 -17.14
C ASN A 67 13.96 15.13 -17.80
N TYR A 68 13.84 15.17 -19.13
CA TYR A 68 12.93 14.29 -19.85
C TYR A 68 13.37 12.82 -19.74
N GLN A 69 14.67 12.55 -19.89
CA GLN A 69 15.23 11.21 -19.78
C GLN A 69 15.11 10.65 -18.36
N SER A 70 15.36 11.46 -17.33
CA SER A 70 15.21 11.02 -15.95
C SER A 70 13.76 10.68 -15.61
N GLU A 71 12.80 11.51 -16.04
CA GLU A 71 11.37 11.25 -15.89
C GLU A 71 10.91 10.01 -16.64
N GLN A 72 11.39 9.82 -17.87
CA GLN A 72 11.07 8.64 -18.65
C GLN A 72 11.65 7.37 -18.01
N ALA A 73 12.91 7.41 -17.59
CA ALA A 73 13.56 6.30 -16.89
C ALA A 73 12.81 5.93 -15.61
N ARG A 74 12.35 6.93 -14.84
CA ARG A 74 11.53 6.69 -13.65
C ARG A 74 10.23 5.94 -13.97
N LYS A 75 9.51 6.35 -15.01
CA LYS A 75 8.26 5.67 -15.43
C LYS A 75 8.51 4.24 -15.91
N ASP A 76 9.59 4.05 -16.65
CA ASP A 76 9.98 2.72 -17.12
C ASP A 76 10.36 1.81 -15.95
N ASP A 77 11.08 2.33 -14.96
CA ASP A 77 11.43 1.63 -13.71
C ASP A 77 10.18 1.26 -12.90
N GLU A 78 9.22 2.16 -12.75
CA GLU A 78 7.95 1.89 -12.05
C GLU A 78 7.16 0.72 -12.65
N ILE A 79 7.28 0.49 -13.97
CA ILE A 79 6.65 -0.64 -14.66
C ILE A 79 7.52 -1.89 -14.56
N LYS A 80 8.84 -1.75 -14.73
CA LYS A 80 9.80 -2.85 -14.74
C LYS A 80 9.91 -3.51 -13.37
N TYR A 81 9.92 -2.72 -12.31
CA TYR A 81 10.11 -3.17 -10.93
C TYR A 81 8.80 -3.13 -10.14
N LYS A 82 7.65 -3.20 -10.81
CA LYS A 82 6.33 -3.17 -10.17
C LYS A 82 6.08 -4.42 -9.32
N PRO A 83 6.01 -4.34 -7.97
CA PRO A 83 5.52 -5.45 -7.15
C PRO A 83 3.99 -5.56 -7.27
N ILE A 84 3.47 -6.79 -7.17
CA ILE A 84 2.03 -7.06 -7.17
C ILE A 84 1.79 -8.18 -6.17
N LEU A 85 1.38 -7.84 -4.95
CA LEU A 85 0.92 -8.82 -3.98
C LEU A 85 -0.52 -9.25 -4.31
N LYS A 86 -0.78 -10.55 -4.18
CA LYS A 86 -2.12 -11.12 -4.30
C LYS A 86 -2.29 -12.22 -3.26
N LEU A 87 -3.51 -12.35 -2.74
CA LEU A 87 -3.92 -13.56 -2.05
C LEU A 87 -3.96 -14.71 -3.06
N ASN A 88 -3.08 -15.69 -2.91
CA ASN A 88 -2.94 -16.81 -3.83
C ASN A 88 -3.81 -18.00 -3.41
N SER A 89 -3.77 -18.37 -2.13
CA SER A 89 -4.54 -19.48 -1.56
C SER A 89 -4.86 -19.23 -0.09
N VAL A 90 -5.86 -19.96 0.41
CA VAL A 90 -6.13 -20.11 1.84
C VAL A 90 -6.12 -21.60 2.15
N GLU A 91 -5.22 -22.01 3.04
CA GLU A 91 -4.93 -23.41 3.35
C GLU A 91 -5.10 -23.66 4.85
N THR A 92 -5.49 -24.86 5.25
CA THR A 92 -5.60 -25.24 6.67
C THR A 92 -4.28 -25.75 7.25
N GLU A 93 -3.34 -26.11 6.38
CA GLU A 93 -1.97 -26.51 6.74
C GLU A 93 -1.02 -25.94 5.68
N TYR A 94 0.00 -25.20 6.09
CA TYR A 94 1.02 -24.69 5.17
C TYR A 94 2.44 -24.90 5.69
N ASN A 95 3.28 -25.54 4.87
CA ASN A 95 4.66 -25.93 5.19
C ASN A 95 5.72 -24.93 4.67
N GLY A 96 5.33 -23.78 4.12
CA GLY A 96 6.28 -22.75 3.68
C GLY A 96 6.81 -21.89 4.83
N PHE A 97 8.06 -21.44 4.72
CA PHE A 97 8.84 -20.79 5.79
C PHE A 97 9.15 -19.31 5.54
N MET A 98 8.17 -18.50 5.15
CA MET A 98 8.41 -17.08 4.83
C MET A 98 7.39 -16.16 5.51
N GLY A 99 7.89 -15.19 6.28
CA GLY A 99 7.09 -14.05 6.77
C GLY A 99 5.88 -14.37 7.66
N ARG A 100 5.88 -15.50 8.38
CA ARG A 100 4.70 -15.97 9.15
C ARG A 100 4.27 -15.01 10.25
N ARG A 101 3.01 -14.60 10.25
CA ARG A 101 2.35 -13.86 11.35
C ARG A 101 1.04 -14.52 11.73
N GLU A 102 0.79 -14.62 13.02
CA GLU A 102 -0.44 -15.21 13.56
C GLU A 102 -1.34 -14.12 14.15
N LEU A 103 -2.60 -14.16 13.75
CA LEU A 103 -3.70 -13.33 14.22
C LEU A 103 -4.68 -14.23 14.96
N LYS A 104 -4.50 -14.32 16.28
CA LYS A 104 -5.38 -15.11 17.11
C LYS A 104 -6.60 -14.31 17.53
N ILE A 105 -7.77 -14.84 17.24
CA ILE A 105 -9.05 -14.28 17.66
C ILE A 105 -9.42 -14.87 19.00
N LEU A 106 -9.76 -13.99 19.92
CA LEU A 106 -9.96 -14.32 21.32
C LEU A 106 -11.29 -13.76 21.79
N PHE A 107 -11.82 -14.40 22.82
CA PHE A 107 -13.00 -13.98 23.53
C PHE A 107 -12.61 -13.64 24.98
N PRO A 108 -13.07 -12.53 25.57
CA PRO A 108 -12.71 -12.18 26.93
C PRO A 108 -13.35 -13.16 27.92
N PHE A 109 -12.66 -13.48 29.01
CA PHE A 109 -13.28 -14.20 30.13
C PHE A 109 -13.95 -13.20 31.08
N HIS A 110 -15.21 -13.42 31.42
CA HIS A 110 -15.93 -12.63 32.40
C HIS A 110 -16.46 -13.53 33.52
N SER A 111 -16.24 -13.14 34.77
CA SER A 111 -16.75 -13.88 35.93
C SER A 111 -17.26 -12.90 36.98
N PHE A 112 -18.34 -13.28 37.66
CA PHE A 112 -18.88 -12.52 38.78
C PHE A 112 -18.03 -12.75 40.04
N ASN A 113 -17.94 -11.72 40.89
CA ASN A 113 -17.31 -11.86 42.21
C ASN A 113 -18.18 -12.76 43.09
N GLY A 114 -17.60 -13.85 43.60
CA GLY A 114 -18.29 -14.82 44.48
C GLY A 114 -18.51 -16.22 43.90
N ASP A 115 -18.06 -16.51 42.67
CA ASP A 115 -18.08 -17.87 42.12
C ASP A 115 -16.96 -18.73 42.74
N GLU A 116 -17.34 -19.69 43.59
CA GLU A 116 -16.41 -20.62 44.27
C GLU A 116 -15.56 -21.46 43.29
N PHE A 117 -16.05 -21.67 42.05
CA PHE A 117 -15.36 -22.43 41.01
C PHE A 117 -14.69 -21.55 39.96
N LYS A 118 -14.58 -20.24 40.19
CA LYS A 118 -14.03 -19.26 39.24
C LYS A 118 -12.71 -19.69 38.61
N MET A 119 -11.71 -20.05 39.43
CA MET A 119 -10.39 -20.45 38.92
C MET A 119 -10.44 -21.69 38.02
N GLN A 120 -11.32 -22.64 38.32
CA GLN A 120 -11.44 -23.88 37.55
C GLN A 120 -12.11 -23.60 36.20
N LYS A 121 -13.17 -22.79 36.19
CA LYS A 121 -13.87 -22.35 34.98
C LYS A 121 -12.98 -21.49 34.09
N GLU A 122 -12.22 -20.57 34.67
CA GLU A 122 -11.26 -19.73 33.96
C GLU A 122 -10.17 -20.57 33.29
N LYS A 123 -9.58 -21.52 34.03
CA LYS A 123 -8.57 -22.43 33.46
C LYS A 123 -9.13 -23.30 32.33
N LEU A 124 -10.36 -23.80 32.48
CA LEU A 124 -11.04 -24.57 31.43
C LEU A 124 -11.29 -23.70 30.19
N PHE A 125 -11.76 -22.47 30.39
CA PHE A 125 -12.02 -21.51 29.31
C PHE A 125 -10.76 -21.21 28.52
N TYR A 126 -9.65 -20.85 29.16
CA TYR A 126 -8.40 -20.56 28.45
C TYR A 126 -7.85 -21.80 27.73
N LYS A 127 -7.99 -22.99 28.32
CA LYS A 127 -7.64 -24.25 27.64
C LYS A 127 -8.49 -24.47 26.37
N GLN A 128 -9.77 -24.10 26.39
CA GLN A 128 -10.62 -24.16 25.20
C GLN A 128 -10.25 -23.09 24.18
N MET A 129 -9.83 -21.90 24.60
CA MET A 129 -9.33 -20.83 23.71
C MET A 129 -7.96 -21.16 23.07
N GLU A 130 -7.24 -22.14 23.59
CA GLU A 130 -6.05 -22.69 22.93
C GLU A 130 -6.41 -23.55 21.70
N ASP A 131 -7.62 -24.13 21.68
CA ASP A 131 -8.12 -24.93 20.57
C ASP A 131 -8.66 -24.02 19.46
N THR A 132 -7.89 -23.89 18.38
CA THR A 132 -8.19 -23.02 17.23
C THR A 132 -8.25 -23.78 15.92
N SER A 133 -9.05 -23.27 14.99
CA SER A 133 -8.93 -23.58 13.56
C SER A 133 -8.07 -22.52 12.90
N ASP A 134 -6.98 -22.96 12.28
CA ASP A 134 -5.99 -22.08 11.65
C ASP A 134 -6.21 -22.02 10.14
N PHE A 135 -6.16 -20.79 9.59
CA PHE A 135 -6.31 -20.51 8.18
C PHE A 135 -5.12 -19.70 7.68
N HIS A 136 -4.29 -20.31 6.85
CA HIS A 136 -3.10 -19.71 6.26
C HIS A 136 -3.47 -18.91 5.02
N LEU A 137 -3.48 -17.58 5.12
CA LEU A 137 -3.68 -16.68 4.00
C LEU A 137 -2.32 -16.45 3.32
N ILE A 138 -2.14 -17.08 2.16
CA ILE A 138 -0.87 -17.06 1.43
C ILE A 138 -0.85 -15.89 0.44
N PHE A 139 -0.02 -14.89 0.75
CA PHE A 139 0.22 -13.72 -0.07
C PHE A 139 1.41 -13.92 -0.96
N GLN A 140 1.23 -13.93 -2.28
CA GLN A 140 2.33 -14.12 -3.22
C GLN A 140 2.61 -12.85 -4.02
N ASN A 141 3.89 -12.53 -4.18
CA ASN A 141 4.31 -11.49 -5.11
C ASN A 141 4.31 -12.04 -6.55
N LYS A 142 3.32 -11.65 -7.33
CA LYS A 142 3.19 -11.94 -8.77
C LYS A 142 3.67 -10.78 -9.66
N GLY A 143 4.32 -9.79 -9.06
CA GLY A 143 4.88 -8.64 -9.74
C GLY A 143 6.16 -8.96 -10.51
N ARG A 144 6.75 -7.93 -11.11
CA ARG A 144 8.06 -8.01 -11.78
C ARG A 144 9.21 -7.56 -10.88
N GLY A 145 8.91 -6.82 -9.82
CA GLY A 145 9.87 -6.37 -8.82
C GLY A 145 9.52 -6.87 -7.42
N GLU A 146 10.45 -6.61 -6.51
CA GLU A 146 10.38 -7.00 -5.09
C GLU A 146 9.41 -6.08 -4.34
N ALA A 147 8.64 -6.68 -3.42
CA ALA A 147 7.83 -5.93 -2.48
C ALA A 147 8.66 -5.75 -1.20
N ILE A 148 8.96 -4.51 -0.84
CA ILE A 148 9.74 -4.20 0.35
C ILE A 148 8.88 -3.49 1.39
N GLU A 149 9.35 -3.44 2.63
CA GLU A 149 8.61 -2.91 3.78
C GLU A 149 7.19 -3.47 3.90
N VAL A 150 7.02 -4.75 3.55
CA VAL A 150 5.70 -5.37 3.58
C VAL A 150 5.24 -5.44 5.03
N SER A 151 4.02 -4.96 5.27
CA SER A 151 3.45 -4.85 6.61
C SER A 151 1.95 -5.11 6.58
N LEU A 152 1.46 -5.78 7.61
CA LEU A 152 0.05 -5.82 7.96
C LEU A 152 -0.24 -4.58 8.81
N ASP A 153 -0.79 -3.55 8.19
CA ASP A 153 -1.05 -2.26 8.83
C ASP A 153 -2.32 -2.30 9.70
N HIS A 154 -3.31 -3.10 9.29
CA HIS A 154 -4.55 -3.29 10.04
C HIS A 154 -5.03 -4.73 9.96
N ALA A 155 -5.49 -5.25 11.10
CA ALA A 155 -6.32 -6.44 11.19
C ALA A 155 -7.48 -6.15 12.14
N GLY A 156 -8.71 -6.40 11.67
CA GLY A 156 -9.91 -6.09 12.42
C GLY A 156 -11.04 -7.08 12.13
N ILE A 157 -11.88 -7.30 13.13
CA ILE A 157 -13.15 -8.01 12.95
C ILE A 157 -14.14 -6.97 12.43
N ARG A 158 -14.59 -7.15 11.19
CA ARG A 158 -15.50 -6.21 10.53
C ARG A 158 -16.92 -6.38 11.05
N GLU A 159 -17.36 -7.62 11.16
CA GLU A 159 -18.74 -7.97 11.51
C GLU A 159 -18.80 -9.40 12.07
N VAL A 160 -19.74 -9.59 13.00
CA VAL A 160 -20.14 -10.88 13.57
C VAL A 160 -21.68 -10.91 13.48
N ASP A 161 -22.25 -11.65 12.54
CA ASP A 161 -23.67 -11.50 12.18
C ASP A 161 -24.65 -11.85 13.31
N TRP A 162 -24.25 -12.70 14.26
CA TRP A 162 -25.11 -13.18 15.34
C TRP A 162 -25.01 -12.34 16.61
N ASP A 163 -24.00 -11.47 16.74
CA ASP A 163 -23.79 -10.63 17.91
C ASP A 163 -23.02 -9.34 17.59
N GLU A 164 -23.76 -8.24 17.44
CA GLU A 164 -23.21 -6.90 17.21
C GLU A 164 -22.17 -6.47 18.25
N ASN A 165 -22.27 -6.99 19.48
CA ASN A 165 -21.35 -6.68 20.58
C ASN A 165 -20.66 -7.94 21.09
N SER A 166 -20.20 -8.79 20.17
CA SER A 166 -19.57 -10.09 20.49
C SER A 166 -18.40 -10.00 21.46
N HIS A 167 -17.75 -8.83 21.56
CA HIS A 167 -16.50 -8.64 22.31
C HIS A 167 -15.34 -9.51 21.82
N LEU A 168 -15.48 -10.18 20.68
CA LEU A 168 -14.37 -10.84 20.00
C LEU A 168 -13.31 -9.78 19.68
N TYR A 169 -12.05 -10.14 19.89
CA TYR A 169 -10.93 -9.25 19.60
C TYR A 169 -9.75 -10.04 19.04
N ILE A 170 -8.88 -9.36 18.31
CA ILE A 170 -7.63 -9.91 17.81
C ILE A 170 -6.56 -9.66 18.88
N GLY A 171 -5.92 -10.72 19.35
CA GLY A 171 -4.92 -10.66 20.43
C GLY A 171 -3.59 -10.02 20.02
N THR A 172 -3.36 -9.85 18.71
CA THR A 172 -2.13 -9.29 18.15
C THR A 172 -2.35 -7.84 17.72
N SER A 173 -1.49 -6.93 18.15
CA SER A 173 -1.51 -5.53 17.71
C SER A 173 -0.88 -5.36 16.33
N SER A 174 -1.51 -4.54 15.48
CA SER A 174 -0.92 -4.04 14.22
C SER A 174 -0.26 -2.66 14.44
N PRO A 175 0.76 -2.25 13.65
CA PRO A 175 1.26 -2.93 12.44
C PRO A 175 2.23 -4.08 12.72
N LEU A 176 2.24 -5.08 11.85
CA LEU A 176 3.19 -6.21 11.88
C LEU A 176 4.00 -6.27 10.59
N SER A 177 5.32 -6.23 10.67
CA SER A 177 6.18 -6.42 9.50
C SER A 177 6.10 -7.86 9.00
N LEU A 178 5.93 -8.03 7.69
CA LEU A 178 5.99 -9.30 6.94
C LEU A 178 7.34 -9.47 6.23
N GLY A 179 8.22 -8.47 6.32
CA GLY A 179 9.55 -8.46 5.70
C GLY A 179 9.52 -8.03 4.24
N GLU A 180 10.47 -8.54 3.47
CA GLU A 180 10.54 -8.37 2.03
C GLU A 180 9.98 -9.63 1.35
N ILE A 181 9.30 -9.47 0.22
CA ILE A 181 8.74 -10.57 -0.56
C ILE A 181 9.27 -10.47 -1.98
N LEU A 182 10.23 -11.34 -2.32
CA LEU A 182 10.82 -11.38 -3.65
C LEU A 182 9.81 -11.87 -4.69
N VAL A 183 10.17 -11.73 -5.97
CA VAL A 183 9.30 -12.16 -7.08
C VAL A 183 9.02 -13.67 -6.96
N ASN A 184 7.74 -14.03 -7.00
CA ASN A 184 7.19 -15.38 -6.78
C ASN A 184 7.32 -15.95 -5.36
N GLU A 185 7.91 -15.23 -4.41
CA GLU A 185 7.87 -15.62 -3.01
C GLU A 185 6.52 -15.29 -2.37
N SER A 186 6.27 -15.93 -1.23
CA SER A 186 5.01 -15.81 -0.50
C SER A 186 5.24 -15.42 0.96
N ALA A 187 4.30 -14.71 1.55
CA ALA A 187 4.18 -14.51 2.98
C ALA A 187 2.89 -15.15 3.51
N ASP A 188 2.92 -15.58 4.76
CA ASP A 188 1.86 -16.34 5.42
C ASP A 188 1.25 -15.52 6.57
N ILE A 189 -0.03 -15.19 6.48
CA ILE A 189 -0.80 -14.63 7.59
C ILE A 189 -1.79 -15.68 8.06
N ILE A 190 -1.60 -16.17 9.28
CA ILE A 190 -2.45 -17.18 9.90
C ILE A 190 -3.56 -16.46 10.66
N ILE A 191 -4.82 -16.77 10.33
CA ILE A 191 -5.98 -16.39 11.13
C ILE A 191 -6.38 -17.61 11.96
N SER A 192 -6.30 -17.48 13.28
CA SER A 192 -6.65 -18.55 14.22
C SER A 192 -7.96 -18.20 14.91
N LEU A 193 -9.01 -18.97 14.59
CA LEU A 193 -10.36 -18.80 15.11
C LEU A 193 -10.62 -19.82 16.23
N PRO A 194 -11.23 -19.44 17.36
CA PRO A 194 -11.48 -20.36 18.46
C PRO A 194 -12.53 -21.41 18.07
N ASN A 195 -12.27 -22.66 18.44
CA ASN A 195 -13.19 -23.78 18.22
C ASN A 195 -14.32 -23.86 19.26
N PHE A 196 -14.40 -22.86 20.15
CA PHE A 196 -15.48 -22.71 21.12
C PHE A 196 -15.97 -21.27 21.14
N LEU A 197 -17.28 -21.08 20.94
CA LEU A 197 -17.90 -19.75 20.82
C LEU A 197 -19.28 -19.71 21.48
N PHE A 198 -19.66 -18.51 21.93
CA PHE A 198 -21.03 -18.21 22.31
C PHE A 198 -21.85 -17.88 21.06
N LEU A 199 -22.93 -18.63 20.82
CA LEU A 199 -23.83 -18.47 19.69
C LEU A 199 -25.25 -18.20 20.18
N LYS A 200 -26.02 -17.47 19.38
CA LYS A 200 -27.43 -17.17 19.67
C LYS A 200 -28.32 -18.39 19.45
N GLU A 201 -29.23 -18.65 20.38
CA GLU A 201 -30.13 -19.80 20.31
C GLU A 201 -31.04 -19.72 19.06
N GLY A 202 -31.16 -20.84 18.33
CA GLY A 202 -32.01 -20.93 17.13
C GLY A 202 -31.43 -20.33 15.85
N GLN A 203 -30.23 -19.73 15.90
CA GLN A 203 -29.55 -19.20 14.70
C GLN A 203 -28.54 -20.22 14.15
N ASN A 204 -28.77 -20.64 12.91
CA ASN A 204 -27.97 -21.71 12.25
C ASN A 204 -27.02 -21.18 11.17
N ASN A 205 -27.07 -19.88 10.88
CA ASN A 205 -26.16 -19.24 9.94
C ASN A 205 -25.43 -18.12 10.67
N ASN A 206 -24.17 -18.42 11.02
CA ASN A 206 -23.31 -17.59 11.82
C ASN A 206 -22.03 -17.33 11.02
N HIS A 207 -21.66 -16.06 10.83
CA HIS A 207 -20.52 -15.64 10.04
C HIS A 207 -19.68 -14.59 10.77
N ILE A 208 -18.36 -14.69 10.60
CA ILE A 208 -17.38 -13.68 11.02
C ILE A 208 -16.69 -13.17 9.76
N TRP A 209 -16.67 -11.85 9.59
CA TRP A 209 -15.88 -11.20 8.56
C TRP A 209 -14.65 -10.52 9.17
N ILE A 210 -13.48 -10.82 8.61
CA ILE A 210 -12.20 -10.28 9.06
C ILE A 210 -11.61 -9.43 7.94
N GLU A 211 -11.25 -8.20 8.27
CA GLU A 211 -10.61 -7.26 7.36
C GLU A 211 -9.11 -7.18 7.66
N LEU A 212 -8.29 -7.36 6.64
CA LEU A 212 -6.84 -7.17 6.67
C LEU A 212 -6.44 -6.05 5.70
N THR A 213 -5.53 -5.18 6.12
CA THR A 213 -4.88 -4.19 5.25
C THR A 213 -3.38 -4.45 5.22
N VAL A 214 -2.88 -4.85 4.07
CA VAL A 214 -1.45 -5.12 3.83
C VAL A 214 -0.88 -4.01 2.95
N SER A 215 0.22 -3.42 3.38
CA SER A 215 0.91 -2.36 2.68
C SER A 215 2.31 -2.79 2.28
N TYR A 216 2.80 -2.26 1.17
CA TYR A 216 4.13 -2.56 0.65
C TYR A 216 4.63 -1.50 -0.33
N ASP A 217 5.96 -1.37 -0.42
CA ASP A 217 6.65 -0.46 -1.31
C ASP A 217 7.28 -1.19 -2.50
N ASP A 218 7.64 -0.43 -3.53
CA ASP A 218 8.62 -0.86 -4.54
C ASP A 218 10.05 -0.66 -4.02
N MET A 219 11.02 -1.30 -4.69
CA MET A 219 12.44 -1.22 -4.32
C MET A 219 13.04 0.20 -4.25
N PHE A 220 12.33 1.22 -4.74
CA PHE A 220 12.78 2.60 -4.73
C PHE A 220 12.10 3.44 -3.63
N HIS A 221 11.23 2.84 -2.81
CA HIS A 221 10.42 3.52 -1.78
C HIS A 221 9.61 4.70 -2.34
N ARG A 222 9.19 4.62 -3.61
CA ARG A 222 8.49 5.74 -4.27
C ARG A 222 6.98 5.62 -4.20
N ASN A 223 6.48 4.38 -4.20
CA ASN A 223 5.06 4.08 -4.35
C ASN A 223 4.59 3.07 -3.31
N ARG A 224 4.15 3.56 -2.15
CA ARG A 224 3.45 2.74 -1.16
C ARG A 224 2.10 2.31 -1.70
N ARG A 225 1.81 1.03 -1.61
CA ARG A 225 0.57 0.41 -2.08
C ARG A 225 -0.11 -0.29 -0.93
N GLU A 226 -1.43 -0.25 -0.95
CA GLU A 226 -2.27 -0.91 0.03
C GLU A 226 -3.17 -1.93 -0.64
N MET A 227 -3.41 -3.03 0.07
CA MET A 227 -4.31 -4.10 -0.33
C MET A 227 -5.21 -4.43 0.85
N ARG A 228 -6.51 -4.21 0.67
CA ARG A 228 -7.54 -4.54 1.66
C ARG A 228 -8.25 -5.82 1.28
N ILE A 229 -8.38 -6.73 2.23
CA ILE A 229 -8.98 -8.05 2.03
C ILE A 229 -10.01 -8.29 3.10
N LEU A 230 -11.20 -8.71 2.67
CA LEU A 230 -12.27 -9.17 3.54
C LEU A 230 -12.41 -10.68 3.39
N SER A 231 -12.25 -11.40 4.49
CA SER A 231 -12.37 -12.86 4.55
C SER A 231 -13.62 -13.26 5.34
N ASP A 232 -14.40 -14.19 4.81
CA ASP A 232 -15.64 -14.71 5.39
C ASP A 232 -15.41 -16.11 5.99
N PHE A 233 -15.79 -16.27 7.25
CA PHE A 233 -15.71 -17.52 7.99
C PHE A 233 -17.09 -17.89 8.53
N LYS A 234 -17.61 -19.04 8.09
CA LYS A 234 -18.84 -19.62 8.60
C LYS A 234 -18.58 -20.44 9.86
N ILE A 235 -19.39 -20.22 10.88
CA ILE A 235 -19.35 -20.90 12.17
C ILE A 235 -20.49 -21.89 12.27
N ILE A 236 -20.15 -23.17 12.45
CA ILE A 236 -21.12 -24.27 12.49
C ILE A 236 -21.12 -24.86 13.90
N PRO A 237 -22.24 -24.80 14.66
CA PRO A 237 -22.33 -25.45 15.96
C PRO A 237 -22.25 -26.97 15.81
N VAL A 238 -21.38 -27.61 16.59
CA VAL A 238 -21.21 -29.07 16.60
C VAL A 238 -21.85 -29.65 17.86
N ASN A 239 -21.33 -29.28 19.04
CA ASN A 239 -21.79 -29.79 20.32
C ASN A 239 -22.01 -28.64 21.30
N LYS A 240 -23.16 -28.65 21.97
CA LYS A 240 -23.38 -27.77 23.12
C LYS A 240 -22.51 -28.21 24.28
N VAL A 241 -21.79 -27.27 24.87
CA VAL A 241 -20.88 -27.50 26.00
C VAL A 241 -21.31 -26.69 27.22
N PRO A 242 -20.94 -27.12 28.45
CA PRO A 242 -21.25 -26.36 29.65
C PRO A 242 -20.70 -24.94 29.59
N PHE A 243 -21.49 -23.97 30.06
CA PHE A 243 -21.10 -22.57 30.10
C PHE A 243 -19.84 -22.37 30.95
N PRO A 244 -18.78 -21.75 30.41
CA PRO A 244 -17.62 -21.36 31.20
C PRO A 244 -18.00 -20.21 32.14
N TYR A 245 -18.93 -19.36 31.71
CA TYR A 245 -19.56 -18.29 32.48
C TYR A 245 -20.85 -17.83 31.79
N VAL A 246 -21.64 -16.99 32.46
CA VAL A 246 -22.86 -16.40 31.89
C VAL A 246 -22.49 -15.22 31.00
N TYR A 247 -22.73 -15.34 29.70
CA TYR A 247 -22.41 -14.30 28.71
C TYR A 247 -23.55 -13.29 28.53
N LYS A 248 -24.61 -13.67 27.83
CA LYS A 248 -25.81 -12.87 27.54
C LYS A 248 -27.05 -13.78 27.54
N GLU A 249 -28.22 -13.20 27.76
CA GLU A 249 -29.48 -13.94 27.64
C GLU A 249 -29.72 -14.40 26.19
N GLY A 250 -30.17 -15.64 26.00
CA GLY A 250 -30.41 -16.23 24.69
C GLY A 250 -29.15 -16.70 23.94
N PHE A 251 -28.00 -16.77 24.62
CA PHE A 251 -26.76 -17.32 24.07
C PHE A 251 -26.40 -18.64 24.75
N GLU A 252 -25.81 -19.55 23.98
CA GLU A 252 -25.28 -20.81 24.47
C GLU A 252 -23.85 -21.04 23.99
N TYR A 253 -23.09 -21.84 24.74
CA TYR A 253 -21.70 -22.11 24.42
C TYR A 253 -21.58 -23.41 23.63
N TYR A 254 -20.93 -23.33 22.47
CA TYR A 254 -20.80 -24.43 21.53
C TYR A 254 -19.33 -24.70 21.23
N GLN A 255 -18.99 -25.98 21.09
CA GLN A 255 -17.89 -26.37 20.22
C GLN A 255 -18.34 -26.15 18.78
N VAL A 256 -17.50 -25.50 17.97
CA VAL A 256 -17.83 -25.09 16.61
C VAL A 256 -16.82 -25.65 15.61
N GLU A 257 -17.30 -25.91 14.40
CA GLU A 257 -16.46 -26.10 13.21
C GLU A 257 -16.43 -24.78 12.45
N VAL A 258 -15.23 -24.32 12.09
CA VAL A 258 -15.04 -23.09 11.32
C VAL A 258 -14.76 -23.46 9.87
N ARG A 259 -15.49 -22.84 8.94
CA ARG A 259 -15.28 -23.02 7.50
C ARG A 259 -14.98 -21.70 6.81
N TYR A 260 -13.86 -21.65 6.09
CA TYR A 260 -13.55 -20.54 5.22
C TYR A 260 -14.48 -20.54 4.00
N MET A 261 -15.18 -19.44 3.78
CA MET A 261 -16.15 -19.29 2.69
C MET A 261 -15.57 -18.56 1.48
N GLY A 262 -14.56 -17.73 1.69
CA GLY A 262 -13.90 -16.98 0.61
C GLY A 262 -13.31 -15.66 1.10
N SER A 263 -12.56 -15.01 0.21
CA SER A 263 -12.02 -13.67 0.44
C SER A 263 -12.22 -12.79 -0.78
N GLN A 264 -12.43 -11.50 -0.55
CA GLN A 264 -12.57 -10.50 -1.58
C GLN A 264 -11.57 -9.38 -1.34
N GLN A 265 -10.89 -8.95 -2.40
CA GLN A 265 -10.09 -7.73 -2.35
C GLN A 265 -11.02 -6.52 -2.48
N ILE A 266 -11.11 -5.72 -1.42
CA ILE A 266 -11.87 -4.48 -1.43
C ILE A 266 -11.04 -3.45 -2.19
N LYS A 267 -11.58 -2.92 -3.28
CA LYS A 267 -11.01 -1.73 -3.91
C LYS A 267 -11.44 -0.54 -3.10
N GLU A 268 -10.52 0.38 -2.78
CA GLU A 268 -10.94 1.72 -2.36
C GLU A 268 -11.88 2.26 -3.43
N ASP A 269 -13.04 2.77 -3.00
CA ASP A 269 -13.80 3.71 -3.82
C ASP A 269 -12.81 4.84 -4.13
N SER A 270 -12.34 4.87 -5.38
CA SER A 270 -11.60 6.01 -5.90
C SER A 270 -12.60 7.17 -5.86
N GLY A 271 -12.57 7.91 -4.76
CA GLY A 271 -13.23 9.20 -4.64
C GLY A 271 -12.89 10.00 -5.89
N GLN A 272 -13.94 10.32 -6.64
CA GLN A 272 -13.89 11.08 -7.89
C GLN A 272 -13.16 12.41 -7.72
#